data_AF-A0A8H5W5S8-F1
#
_entry.id   AF-A0A8H5W5S8-F1
#
_cell.length_a   1.000
_cell.length_b   1.000
_cell.length_c   1.000
_cell.angle_alpha   90.00
_cell.angle_beta   90.00
_cell.angle_gamma   90.00
#
_symmetry.space_group_name_H-M   'P 1'
#
loop_
_entity.id
_entity.type
_entity.pdbx_description
1 polymer ?
#
loop_
_entity_poly.entity_id
_entity_poly.type
_entity_poly.pdbx_seq_one_letter_code
_entity_poly.pdbx_strand_id
1 'polypeptide(L)'
;MTTPKFSSKSPTIRRILREAAEISNSPSADYTAEPLESDLFEWHFTLKGPPNSVYSNGIYHGRIVLPPTYPLRPPSFRFMTPSGRFEANREICLSISGHHEETWQPAWGVRTALVALRSFMETDARGQLGGLETTDAVRQRLANESPAFKCATCGRTNGEIIKECEERAKEASSSAQEVEIPKELNMGWRDEMGAKKEGESKPEQTNDDAETAQLAEGFVQTAPEAVTSANDSSAPQPPAENRNPTPTRTTPLPVPAAQELVPQAAAQAQAQQARRATDDGVPLWLDRTIVVLVVLLVALVLKIIFAV
;
A
#
# COMPACT_ATOMS: atom_id res chain seq x y z
N MET A 1 -11.99 -26.62 21.07
CA MET A 1 -11.20 -25.55 20.44
C MET A 1 -11.10 -24.42 21.45
N THR A 2 -9.91 -24.14 21.97
CA THR A 2 -9.67 -23.08 22.96
C THR A 2 -9.49 -21.76 22.23
N THR A 3 -10.46 -20.85 22.32
CA THR A 3 -10.34 -19.49 21.79
C THR A 3 -9.14 -18.79 22.43
N PRO A 4 -8.20 -18.21 21.67
CA PRO A 4 -7.05 -17.53 22.23
C PRO A 4 -7.49 -16.35 23.11
N LYS A 5 -6.98 -16.31 24.35
CA LYS A 5 -7.38 -15.32 25.35
C LYS A 5 -6.51 -14.08 25.19
N PHE A 6 -6.95 -13.13 24.37
CA PHE A 6 -6.22 -11.88 24.13
C PHE A 6 -6.26 -10.96 25.35
N SER A 7 -5.13 -10.34 25.70
CA SER A 7 -5.05 -9.38 26.80
C SER A 7 -5.61 -8.02 26.38
N SER A 8 -6.83 -7.71 26.80
CA SER A 8 -7.49 -6.41 26.57
C SER A 8 -6.77 -5.19 27.19
N LYS A 9 -5.67 -5.43 27.91
CA LYS A 9 -4.80 -4.38 28.47
C LYS A 9 -3.77 -3.85 27.47
N SER A 10 -3.48 -4.57 26.38
CA SER A 10 -2.55 -4.10 25.35
C SER A 10 -3.15 -2.93 24.56
N PRO A 11 -2.46 -1.78 24.42
CA PRO A 11 -2.90 -0.68 23.57
C PRO A 11 -3.14 -1.10 22.12
N THR A 12 -2.27 -1.95 21.57
CA THR A 12 -2.40 -2.54 20.22
C THR A 12 -3.69 -3.33 20.09
N ILE A 13 -3.99 -4.23 21.04
CA ILE A 13 -5.22 -5.02 21.00
C ILE A 13 -6.46 -4.11 21.08
N ARG A 14 -6.43 -3.07 21.92
CA ARG A 14 -7.52 -2.09 21.99
C ARG A 14 -7.71 -1.33 20.68
N ARG A 15 -6.62 -0.98 19.99
CA ARG A 15 -6.66 -0.34 18.66
C ARG A 15 -7.30 -1.29 17.63
N ILE A 16 -6.81 -2.52 17.54
CA ILE A 16 -7.32 -3.54 16.61
C ILE A 16 -8.81 -3.79 16.82
N LEU A 17 -9.25 -4.00 18.06
CA LEU A 17 -10.67 -4.23 18.38
C LEU A 17 -11.55 -3.01 18.06
N ARG A 18 -11.02 -1.79 18.25
CA ARG A 18 -11.72 -0.55 17.88
C ARG A 18 -11.91 -0.45 16.38
N GLU A 19 -10.86 -0.71 15.59
CA GLU A 19 -10.94 -0.68 14.13
C GLU A 19 -11.86 -1.79 13.59
N ALA A 20 -11.87 -2.97 14.21
CA ALA A 20 -12.79 -4.05 13.84
C ALA A 20 -14.26 -3.64 14.08
N ALA A 21 -14.51 -3.01 15.23
CA ALA A 21 -15.82 -2.46 15.55
C ALA A 21 -16.20 -1.32 14.58
N GLU A 22 -15.27 -0.45 14.22
CA GLU A 22 -15.49 0.63 13.27
C GLU A 22 -15.91 0.11 11.89
N ILE A 23 -15.23 -0.90 11.35
CA ILE A 23 -15.57 -1.52 10.06
C ILE A 23 -16.93 -2.24 10.15
N SER A 24 -17.21 -2.90 11.27
CA SER A 24 -18.49 -3.59 11.45
C SER A 24 -19.68 -2.64 11.63
N ASN A 25 -19.49 -1.53 12.35
CA ASN A 25 -20.56 -0.58 12.66
C ASN A 25 -20.84 0.40 11.51
N SER A 26 -19.83 0.69 10.69
CA SER A 26 -19.95 1.55 9.51
C SER A 26 -19.58 0.73 8.25
N PRO A 27 -20.46 -0.19 7.81
CA PRO A 27 -20.21 -1.05 6.66
C PRO A 27 -20.11 -0.21 5.37
N SER A 28 -19.22 -0.62 4.46
CA SER A 28 -19.04 0.00 3.15
C SER A 28 -19.52 -0.94 2.05
N ALA A 29 -20.14 -0.43 0.99
CA ALA A 29 -20.51 -1.27 -0.16
C ALA A 29 -19.30 -1.74 -0.97
N ASP A 30 -18.14 -1.09 -0.83
CA ASP A 30 -16.97 -1.32 -1.67
C ASP A 30 -15.94 -2.28 -1.06
N TYR A 31 -15.94 -2.43 0.26
CA TYR A 31 -14.98 -3.28 0.95
C TYR A 31 -15.46 -3.73 2.32
N THR A 32 -14.88 -4.83 2.78
CA THR A 32 -15.00 -5.33 4.15
C THR A 32 -13.68 -5.92 4.61
N ALA A 33 -13.44 -5.91 5.92
CA ALA A 33 -12.35 -6.65 6.53
C ALA A 33 -12.71 -7.10 7.94
N GLU A 34 -12.22 -8.29 8.31
CA GLU A 34 -12.44 -8.90 9.62
C GLU A 34 -11.16 -9.59 10.11
N PRO A 35 -10.83 -9.51 11.41
CA PRO A 35 -9.77 -10.33 12.00
C PRO A 35 -10.16 -11.81 11.97
N LEU A 36 -9.18 -12.70 11.82
CA LEU A 36 -9.42 -14.12 11.98
C LEU A 36 -9.78 -14.46 13.43
N GLU A 37 -10.70 -15.41 13.62
CA GLU A 37 -11.07 -15.90 14.95
C GLU A 37 -9.88 -16.51 15.71
N SER A 38 -8.92 -17.07 14.97
CA SER A 38 -7.70 -17.67 15.52
C SER A 38 -6.61 -16.66 15.82
N ASP A 39 -6.58 -15.51 15.15
CA ASP A 39 -5.51 -14.51 15.28
C ASP A 39 -6.02 -13.09 14.96
N LEU A 40 -6.02 -12.21 15.96
CA LEU A 40 -6.40 -10.80 15.79
C LEU A 40 -5.42 -9.99 14.93
N PHE A 41 -4.20 -10.51 14.71
CA PHE A 41 -3.17 -9.85 13.90
C PHE A 41 -3.23 -10.24 12.43
N GLU A 42 -3.98 -11.28 12.06
CA GLU A 42 -4.23 -11.63 10.67
C GLU A 42 -5.69 -11.32 10.34
N TRP A 43 -5.90 -10.48 9.33
CA TRP A 43 -7.22 -10.09 8.87
C TRP A 43 -7.43 -10.55 7.46
N HIS A 44 -8.67 -10.88 7.13
CA HIS A 44 -9.09 -11.10 5.76
C HIS A 44 -9.88 -9.89 5.30
N PHE A 45 -9.66 -9.47 4.05
CA PHE A 45 -10.41 -8.39 3.43
C PHE A 45 -10.95 -8.81 2.07
N THR A 46 -12.07 -8.21 1.67
CA THR A 46 -12.62 -8.34 0.33
C THR A 46 -12.93 -6.95 -0.21
N LEU A 47 -12.48 -6.66 -1.42
CA LEU A 47 -12.49 -5.33 -2.00
C LEU A 47 -13.03 -5.38 -3.44
N LYS A 48 -13.96 -4.50 -3.78
CA LYS A 48 -14.36 -4.25 -5.17
C LYS A 48 -13.28 -3.44 -5.86
N GLY A 49 -12.99 -3.78 -7.12
CA GLY A 49 -12.05 -3.00 -7.92
C GLY A 49 -12.46 -1.53 -8.06
N PRO A 50 -11.51 -0.63 -8.34
CA PRO A 50 -11.80 0.77 -8.63
C PRO A 50 -12.80 0.94 -9.77
N PRO A 51 -13.77 1.87 -9.68
CA PRO A 51 -14.71 2.11 -10.75
C PRO A 51 -13.96 2.71 -11.95
N ASN A 52 -14.52 2.58 -13.16
CA ASN A 52 -13.93 3.15 -14.38
C ASN A 52 -12.49 2.66 -14.70
N SER A 53 -12.08 1.52 -14.15
CA SER A 53 -10.77 0.90 -14.38
C SER A 53 -10.92 -0.48 -15.03
N VAL A 54 -9.81 -1.08 -15.48
CA VAL A 54 -9.77 -2.48 -15.96
C VAL A 54 -10.14 -3.50 -14.88
N TYR A 55 -10.25 -3.07 -13.63
CA TYR A 55 -10.59 -3.87 -12.46
C TYR A 55 -12.03 -3.68 -12.00
N SER A 56 -12.85 -2.84 -12.65
CA SER A 56 -14.16 -2.39 -12.16
C SER A 56 -15.14 -3.52 -11.82
N ASN A 57 -15.08 -4.62 -12.57
CA ASN A 57 -15.96 -5.79 -12.36
C ASN A 57 -15.36 -6.81 -11.38
N GLY A 58 -14.17 -6.53 -10.87
CA GLY A 58 -13.41 -7.41 -10.01
C GLY A 58 -13.81 -7.31 -8.55
N ILE A 59 -13.76 -8.45 -7.87
CA ILE A 59 -13.86 -8.57 -6.43
C ILE A 59 -12.65 -9.36 -5.95
N TYR A 60 -11.82 -8.75 -5.13
CA TYR A 60 -10.53 -9.28 -4.75
C TYR A 60 -10.49 -9.56 -3.25
N HIS A 61 -10.23 -10.81 -2.90
CA HIS A 61 -10.01 -11.24 -1.53
C HIS A 61 -8.52 -11.29 -1.24
N GLY A 62 -8.15 -10.90 -0.04
CA GLY A 62 -6.78 -10.85 0.41
C GLY A 62 -6.68 -10.91 1.93
N ARG A 63 -5.46 -10.72 2.42
CA ARG A 63 -5.18 -10.67 3.84
C ARG A 63 -4.29 -9.49 4.21
N ILE A 64 -4.47 -9.04 5.44
CA ILE A 64 -3.67 -8.02 6.10
C ILE A 64 -2.96 -8.70 7.27
N VAL A 65 -1.65 -8.51 7.38
CA VAL A 65 -0.89 -8.94 8.56
C VAL A 65 -0.47 -7.70 9.33
N LEU A 66 -0.97 -7.58 10.55
CA LEU A 66 -0.64 -6.51 11.48
C LEU A 66 0.60 -6.92 12.29
N PRO A 67 1.65 -6.10 12.33
CA PRO A 67 2.80 -6.40 13.19
C PRO A 67 2.41 -6.29 14.68
N PRO A 68 3.13 -6.97 15.59
CA PRO A 68 2.92 -6.82 17.04
C PRO A 68 3.07 -5.37 17.55
N THR A 69 3.79 -4.53 16.80
CA THR A 69 3.99 -3.11 17.07
C THR A 69 2.93 -2.20 16.44
N TYR A 70 1.87 -2.75 15.83
CA TYR A 70 0.76 -1.96 15.27
C TYR A 70 0.10 -1.09 16.38
N PRO A 71 -0.30 0.16 16.10
CA PRO A 71 -0.23 0.88 14.81
C PRO A 71 1.07 1.65 14.60
N LEU A 72 2.11 1.46 15.41
CA LEU A 72 3.37 2.20 15.25
C LEU A 72 4.15 1.79 13.99
N ARG A 73 3.96 0.55 13.54
CA ARG A 73 4.44 0.08 12.24
C ARG A 73 3.27 -0.27 11.32
N PRO A 74 3.42 -0.05 10.01
CA PRO A 74 2.39 -0.33 9.03
C PRO A 74 2.08 -1.83 8.91
N PRO A 75 0.88 -2.17 8.42
CA PRO A 75 0.52 -3.53 8.04
C PRO A 75 1.22 -3.99 6.75
N SER A 76 1.14 -5.30 6.46
CA SER A 76 1.47 -5.85 5.14
C SER A 76 0.24 -6.45 4.46
N PHE A 77 0.18 -6.34 3.13
CA PHE A 77 -0.96 -6.74 2.31
C PHE A 77 -0.58 -7.84 1.33
N ARG A 78 -1.50 -8.78 1.10
CA ARG A 78 -1.39 -9.82 0.08
C ARG A 78 -2.75 -10.08 -0.55
N PHE A 79 -2.84 -10.03 -1.87
CA PHE A 79 -4.04 -10.53 -2.56
C PHE A 79 -4.00 -12.05 -2.65
N MET A 80 -5.11 -12.71 -2.36
CA MET A 80 -5.26 -14.15 -2.59
C MET A 80 -5.92 -14.42 -3.93
N THR A 81 -6.87 -13.57 -4.32
CA THR A 81 -7.51 -13.61 -5.64
C THR A 81 -6.54 -13.09 -6.72
N PRO A 82 -6.31 -13.83 -7.81
CA PRO A 82 -5.50 -13.34 -8.92
C PRO A 82 -6.12 -12.09 -9.56
N SER A 83 -5.42 -10.96 -9.50
CA SER A 83 -5.92 -9.68 -10.02
C SER A 83 -5.30 -9.26 -11.35
N GLY A 84 -4.15 -9.83 -11.72
CA GLY A 84 -3.33 -9.36 -12.85
C GLY A 84 -2.58 -8.05 -12.57
N ARG A 85 -2.86 -7.39 -11.43
CA ARG A 85 -2.15 -6.22 -10.90
C ARG A 85 -1.02 -6.63 -9.95
N PHE A 86 -1.32 -7.59 -9.09
CA PHE A 86 -0.42 -8.09 -8.06
C PHE A 86 -0.28 -9.59 -8.16
N GLU A 87 0.90 -10.10 -7.85
CA GLU A 87 1.14 -11.53 -7.72
C GLU A 87 0.36 -12.09 -6.53
N ALA A 88 -0.40 -13.16 -6.74
CA ALA A 88 -1.21 -13.77 -5.70
C ALA A 88 -0.32 -14.33 -4.57
N ASN A 89 -0.71 -14.05 -3.33
CA ASN A 89 -0.03 -14.39 -2.08
C ASN A 89 1.36 -13.78 -1.90
N ARG A 90 1.78 -12.85 -2.76
CA ARG A 90 2.99 -12.06 -2.58
C ARG A 90 2.70 -10.80 -1.78
N GLU A 91 3.68 -10.35 -0.99
CA GLU A 91 3.59 -9.06 -0.32
C GLU A 91 3.61 -7.91 -1.33
N ILE A 92 2.74 -6.94 -1.10
CA ILE A 92 2.61 -5.75 -1.91
C ILE A 92 3.28 -4.58 -1.18
N CYS A 93 4.16 -3.86 -1.88
CA CYS A 93 4.69 -2.59 -1.39
C CYS A 93 3.84 -1.42 -1.86
N LEU A 94 3.38 -0.63 -0.91
CA LEU A 94 2.74 0.68 -1.09
C LEU A 94 3.29 1.64 -0.02
N SER A 95 3.14 2.96 -0.21
CA SER A 95 3.60 4.00 0.75
C SER A 95 2.98 3.87 2.15
N ILE A 96 1.99 3.00 2.31
CA ILE A 96 1.34 2.70 3.59
C ILE A 96 1.65 1.28 4.11
N SER A 97 2.62 0.59 3.51
CA SER A 97 3.01 -0.79 3.86
C SER A 97 4.35 -0.84 4.60
N GLY A 98 4.66 -2.00 5.20
CA GLY A 98 5.95 -2.34 5.85
C GLY A 98 7.24 -1.91 5.15
N HIS A 99 7.22 -1.68 3.84
CA HIS A 99 8.43 -1.31 3.08
C HIS A 99 8.72 0.20 3.06
N HIS A 100 7.76 1.02 3.50
CA HIS A 100 7.88 2.48 3.61
C HIS A 100 7.44 2.93 5.01
N GLU A 101 8.16 2.48 6.04
CA GLU A 101 7.84 2.83 7.43
C GLU A 101 7.92 4.35 7.68
N GLU A 102 8.73 5.06 6.89
CA GLU A 102 8.93 6.51 6.97
C GLU A 102 7.70 7.34 6.57
N THR A 103 6.84 6.81 5.71
CA THR A 103 5.62 7.49 5.26
C THR A 103 4.38 7.04 6.03
N TRP A 104 4.46 5.97 6.81
CA TRP A 104 3.35 5.47 7.61
C TRP A 104 3.00 6.41 8.78
N GLN A 105 1.72 6.71 8.93
CA GLN A 105 1.22 7.42 10.10
C GLN A 105 0.39 6.49 10.99
N PRO A 106 0.72 6.34 12.29
CA PRO A 106 -0.06 5.52 13.23
C PRO A 106 -1.53 5.93 13.40
N ALA A 107 -1.90 7.11 12.91
CA ALA A 107 -3.28 7.57 12.84
C ALA A 107 -4.11 6.77 11.83
N TRP A 108 -3.50 6.34 10.71
CA TRP A 108 -4.15 5.56 9.67
C TRP A 108 -4.56 4.18 10.20
N GLY A 109 -5.81 3.81 9.97
CA GLY A 109 -6.37 2.50 10.36
C GLY A 109 -6.52 1.57 9.15
N VAL A 110 -7.00 0.36 9.40
CA VAL A 110 -7.32 -0.64 8.37
C VAL A 110 -8.26 -0.08 7.32
N ARG A 111 -9.28 0.72 7.71
CA ARG A 111 -10.20 1.38 6.77
C ARG A 111 -9.45 2.24 5.75
N THR A 112 -8.67 3.21 6.23
CA THR A 112 -7.88 4.12 5.38
C THR A 112 -6.93 3.33 4.49
N ALA A 113 -6.33 2.27 5.04
CA ALA A 113 -5.40 1.43 4.29
C ALA A 113 -6.07 0.64 3.15
N LEU A 114 -7.30 0.16 3.33
CA LEU A 114 -8.07 -0.50 2.29
C LEU A 114 -8.46 0.46 1.16
N VAL A 115 -8.87 1.68 1.50
CA VAL A 115 -9.17 2.73 0.51
C VAL A 115 -7.92 3.04 -0.32
N ALA A 116 -6.78 3.25 0.34
CA ALA A 116 -5.52 3.48 -0.34
C ALA A 116 -5.09 2.28 -1.21
N LEU A 117 -5.23 1.05 -0.72
CA LEU A 117 -4.93 -0.17 -1.50
C LEU A 117 -5.80 -0.27 -2.75
N ARG A 118 -7.07 0.12 -2.66
CA ARG A 118 -7.99 0.16 -3.80
C ARG A 118 -7.53 1.15 -4.86
N SER A 119 -7.33 2.42 -4.50
CA SER A 119 -6.87 3.44 -5.44
C SER A 119 -5.51 3.09 -6.04
N PHE A 120 -4.65 2.45 -5.24
CA PHE A 120 -3.33 1.99 -5.69
C PHE A 120 -3.39 0.91 -6.79
N MET A 121 -4.51 0.21 -6.98
CA MET A 121 -4.67 -0.71 -8.12
C MET A 121 -4.56 -0.02 -9.48
N GLU A 122 -4.87 1.28 -9.56
CA GLU A 122 -4.87 2.05 -10.82
C GLU A 122 -3.46 2.51 -11.24
N THR A 123 -2.48 2.36 -10.37
CA THR A 123 -1.08 2.76 -10.61
C THR A 123 -0.31 1.74 -11.46
N ASP A 124 0.89 2.12 -11.95
CA ASP A 124 1.72 1.24 -12.79
C ASP A 124 2.43 0.13 -11.99
N ALA A 125 2.64 -1.04 -12.60
CA ALA A 125 3.24 -2.24 -11.96
C ALA A 125 4.75 -2.25 -12.00
N ARG A 126 5.30 -1.53 -12.97
CA ARG A 126 6.72 -1.53 -13.29
C ARG A 126 7.54 -1.14 -12.08
N GLY A 127 8.48 -2.02 -11.72
CA GLY A 127 9.41 -1.80 -10.61
C GLY A 127 8.81 -1.94 -9.21
N GLN A 128 7.53 -2.30 -9.08
CA GLN A 128 6.88 -2.44 -7.79
C GLN A 128 7.01 -3.86 -7.24
N LEU A 129 7.40 -4.00 -5.97
CA LEU A 129 7.41 -5.31 -5.31
C LEU A 129 6.00 -5.90 -5.25
N GLY A 130 5.87 -7.13 -5.76
CA GLY A 130 4.59 -7.83 -5.85
C GLY A 130 3.69 -7.34 -6.99
N GLY A 131 4.12 -6.33 -7.76
CA GLY A 131 3.46 -5.91 -8.99
C GLY A 131 3.60 -6.96 -10.09
N LEU A 132 2.55 -7.12 -10.89
CA LEU A 132 2.53 -8.04 -12.03
C LEU A 132 2.23 -7.27 -13.32
N GLU A 133 3.13 -7.39 -14.29
CA GLU A 133 2.95 -6.81 -15.63
C GLU A 133 2.12 -7.77 -16.48
N THR A 134 0.87 -7.38 -16.75
CA THR A 134 -0.05 -8.11 -17.63
C THR A 134 -0.77 -7.15 -18.56
N THR A 135 -1.38 -7.69 -19.61
CA THR A 135 -2.22 -6.90 -20.53
C THR A 135 -3.58 -6.60 -19.89
N ASP A 136 -4.18 -5.49 -20.28
CA ASP A 136 -5.51 -5.10 -19.78
C ASP A 136 -6.59 -6.15 -20.09
N ALA A 137 -6.46 -6.86 -21.21
CA ALA A 137 -7.33 -7.99 -21.54
C ALA A 137 -7.26 -9.12 -20.50
N VAL A 138 -6.06 -9.43 -19.99
CA VAL A 138 -5.88 -10.42 -18.92
C VAL A 138 -6.46 -9.91 -17.61
N ARG A 139 -6.22 -8.64 -17.26
CA ARG A 139 -6.77 -8.02 -16.05
C ARG A 139 -8.30 -8.04 -16.02
N GLN A 140 -8.94 -7.65 -17.13
CA GLN A 140 -10.40 -7.68 -17.27
C GLN A 140 -10.96 -9.11 -17.19
N ARG A 141 -10.28 -10.09 -17.80
CA ARG A 141 -10.69 -11.50 -17.70
C ARG A 141 -10.66 -11.98 -16.25
N LEU A 142 -9.56 -11.72 -15.54
CA LEU A 142 -9.41 -12.05 -14.12
C LEU A 142 -10.42 -11.32 -13.25
N ALA A 143 -10.71 -10.05 -13.53
CA ALA A 143 -11.76 -9.29 -12.85
C ALA A 143 -13.12 -9.99 -12.99
N ASN A 144 -13.51 -10.43 -14.19
CA ASN A 144 -14.78 -11.12 -14.40
C ASN A 144 -14.85 -12.51 -13.74
N GLU A 145 -13.71 -13.21 -13.61
CA GLU A 145 -13.63 -14.52 -12.94
C GLU A 145 -13.60 -14.41 -11.41
N SER A 146 -13.13 -13.26 -10.90
CA SER A 146 -12.85 -13.05 -9.48
C SER A 146 -14.03 -13.21 -8.50
N PRO A 147 -15.31 -12.92 -8.84
CA PRO A 147 -16.43 -13.16 -7.93
C PRO A 147 -16.62 -14.63 -7.53
N ALA A 148 -16.19 -15.55 -8.39
CA ALA A 148 -16.28 -17.00 -8.15
C ALA A 148 -15.11 -17.55 -7.30
N PHE A 149 -14.08 -16.73 -7.02
CA PHE A 149 -12.98 -17.16 -6.15
C PHE A 149 -13.50 -17.48 -4.75
N LYS A 150 -13.09 -18.63 -4.22
CA LYS A 150 -13.46 -19.12 -2.89
C LYS A 150 -12.24 -19.15 -1.98
N CYS A 151 -12.30 -18.45 -0.86
CA CYS A 151 -11.22 -18.46 0.11
C CYS A 151 -11.17 -19.80 0.87
N ALA A 152 -9.98 -20.39 0.98
CA ALA A 152 -9.77 -21.64 1.72
C ALA A 152 -9.96 -21.48 3.23
N THR A 153 -9.69 -20.30 3.78
CA THR A 153 -9.84 -20.00 5.22
C THR A 153 -11.28 -19.61 5.57
N CYS A 154 -11.88 -18.68 4.81
CA CYS A 154 -13.24 -18.20 5.10
C CYS A 154 -14.34 -19.17 4.65
N GLY A 155 -14.05 -20.03 3.66
CA GLY A 155 -15.04 -20.93 3.05
C GLY A 155 -16.14 -20.22 2.25
N ARG A 156 -16.07 -18.90 2.08
CA ARG A 156 -17.02 -18.05 1.34
C ARG A 156 -16.42 -17.61 0.00
N THR A 157 -17.28 -17.37 -0.98
CA THR A 157 -16.88 -16.78 -2.26
C THR A 157 -16.82 -15.26 -2.20
N ASN A 158 -16.03 -14.65 -3.07
CA ASN A 158 -15.91 -13.20 -3.16
C ASN A 158 -17.27 -12.51 -3.40
N GLY A 159 -18.08 -13.08 -4.29
CA GLY A 159 -19.42 -12.56 -4.58
C GLY A 159 -20.36 -12.61 -3.38
N GLU A 160 -20.34 -13.69 -2.60
CA GLU A 160 -21.15 -13.81 -1.38
C GLU A 160 -20.77 -12.74 -0.34
N ILE A 161 -19.46 -12.55 -0.10
CA ILE A 161 -18.96 -11.60 0.90
C ILE A 161 -19.35 -10.16 0.55
N ILE A 162 -19.16 -9.74 -0.70
CA ILE A 162 -19.52 -8.37 -1.11
C ILE A 162 -21.04 -8.16 -1.11
N LYS A 163 -21.82 -9.16 -1.53
CA LYS A 163 -23.28 -9.04 -1.51
C LYS A 163 -23.80 -8.82 -0.08
N GLU A 164 -23.31 -9.58 0.89
CA GLU A 164 -23.61 -9.39 2.31
C GLU A 164 -23.21 -7.99 2.78
N CYS A 165 -22.05 -7.51 2.34
CA CYS A 165 -21.56 -6.18 2.71
C CYS A 165 -22.42 -5.04 2.13
N GLU A 166 -22.86 -5.17 0.87
CA GLU A 166 -23.78 -4.23 0.23
C GLU A 166 -25.15 -4.19 0.92
N GLU A 167 -25.68 -5.35 1.33
CA GLU A 167 -26.94 -5.45 2.08
C GLU A 167 -26.81 -4.73 3.43
N ARG A 168 -25.73 -4.98 4.18
CA ARG A 168 -25.44 -4.28 5.45
C ARG A 168 -25.28 -2.77 5.27
N ALA A 169 -24.64 -2.32 4.20
CA ALA A 169 -24.48 -0.90 3.90
C ALA A 169 -25.82 -0.22 3.55
N LYS A 170 -26.71 -0.93 2.83
CA LYS A 170 -28.07 -0.46 2.53
C LYS A 170 -28.93 -0.36 3.78
N GLU A 171 -28.87 -1.37 4.66
CA GLU A 171 -29.58 -1.35 5.93
C GLU A 171 -29.11 -0.20 6.83
N ALA A 172 -27.79 -0.03 6.98
CA ALA A 172 -27.22 1.06 7.76
C ALA A 172 -27.65 2.45 7.24
N SER A 173 -27.62 2.68 5.94
CA SER A 173 -28.08 3.95 5.33
C SER A 173 -29.59 4.16 5.45
N SER A 174 -30.41 3.11 5.33
CA SER A 174 -31.86 3.21 5.53
C SER A 174 -32.26 3.50 6.98
N SER A 175 -31.49 3.01 7.96
CA SER A 175 -31.74 3.27 9.38
C SER A 175 -31.33 4.69 9.83
N ALA A 176 -30.60 5.43 8.98
CA ALA A 176 -30.06 6.76 9.27
C ALA A 176 -30.95 7.93 8.81
N GLN A 177 -32.13 7.70 8.21
CA GLN A 177 -33.17 8.73 7.94
C GLN A 177 -34.45 8.29 8.69
N GLU A 178 -34.96 9.02 9.68
CA GLU A 178 -35.49 10.38 9.62
C GLU A 178 -35.38 11.06 11.00
N VAL A 179 -34.47 12.02 11.16
CA VAL A 179 -34.61 13.09 12.17
C VAL A 179 -35.09 14.32 11.40
N GLU A 180 -36.40 14.51 11.33
CA GLU A 180 -36.98 15.78 10.89
C GLU A 180 -36.48 16.87 11.84
N ILE A 181 -35.60 17.75 11.35
CA ILE A 181 -35.16 18.93 12.10
C ILE A 181 -36.41 19.80 12.36
N PRO A 182 -36.87 19.96 13.61
CA PRO A 182 -38.04 20.77 13.91
C PRO A 182 -37.82 22.20 13.40
N LYS A 183 -38.84 22.77 12.74
CA LYS A 183 -38.79 24.12 12.13
C LYS A 183 -38.37 25.24 13.10
N GLU A 184 -38.39 24.98 14.40
CA GLU A 184 -38.00 25.92 15.46
C GLU A 184 -36.47 26.07 15.62
N LEU A 185 -35.68 25.15 15.06
CA LEU A 185 -34.21 25.27 15.00
C LEU A 185 -33.71 26.03 13.74
N ASN A 186 -34.62 26.54 12.91
CA ASN A 186 -34.31 27.26 11.66
C ASN A 186 -34.43 28.80 11.77
N MET A 187 -34.54 29.35 12.98
CA MET A 187 -34.56 30.81 13.16
C MET A 187 -33.67 31.21 14.31
N GLY A 188 -32.52 31.84 13.99
CA GLY A 188 -31.66 32.41 15.01
C GLY A 188 -30.24 32.83 14.63
N TRP A 189 -29.89 33.00 13.34
CA TRP A 189 -28.58 33.60 12.96
C TRP A 189 -28.67 34.51 11.73
N ARG A 190 -29.81 35.17 11.54
CA ARG A 190 -29.99 36.15 10.47
C ARG A 190 -30.65 37.39 11.06
N ASP A 191 -29.86 38.20 11.76
CA ASP A 191 -30.16 39.64 11.97
C ASP A 191 -28.99 40.50 12.54
N GLU A 192 -27.74 40.02 12.60
CA GLU A 192 -26.59 40.85 13.07
C GLU A 192 -25.37 40.90 12.12
N MET A 193 -25.57 40.81 10.80
CA MET A 193 -24.51 41.18 9.82
C MET A 193 -25.03 41.99 8.63
N GLY A 194 -25.95 42.91 8.89
CA GLY A 194 -26.41 43.91 7.92
C GLY A 194 -25.55 45.18 7.86
N ALA A 195 -24.22 45.07 7.78
CA ALA A 195 -23.38 46.22 7.41
C ALA A 195 -22.03 45.79 6.79
N LYS A 196 -21.89 46.08 5.48
CA LYS A 196 -20.69 46.09 4.63
C LYS A 196 -20.26 44.77 3.96
N LYS A 197 -20.83 44.60 2.76
CA LYS A 197 -20.21 44.35 1.43
C LYS A 197 -19.03 43.36 1.30
N GLU A 198 -19.38 42.29 0.58
CA GLU A 198 -18.73 41.72 -0.62
C GLU A 198 -17.31 41.13 -0.52
N GLY A 199 -17.25 39.80 -0.65
CA GLY A 199 -16.06 39.01 -0.97
C GLY A 199 -16.22 37.55 -0.54
N GLU A 200 -16.64 36.70 -1.48
CA GLU A 200 -17.03 35.29 -1.31
C GLU A 200 -16.08 34.39 -0.49
N SER A 201 -16.66 33.63 0.44
CA SER A 201 -16.20 32.28 0.78
C SER A 201 -17.41 31.36 1.03
N LYS A 202 -17.37 30.20 0.38
CA LYS A 202 -18.37 29.13 0.32
C LYS A 202 -18.21 28.21 1.53
N PRO A 203 -19.29 27.70 2.17
CA PRO A 203 -19.19 26.89 3.37
C PRO A 203 -18.85 25.42 3.06
N GLU A 204 -17.95 24.88 3.89
CA GLU A 204 -17.58 23.47 4.02
C GLU A 204 -18.79 22.59 4.37
N GLN A 205 -18.99 21.54 3.57
CA GLN A 205 -19.75 20.36 3.94
C GLN A 205 -18.76 19.31 4.44
N THR A 206 -18.85 18.96 5.73
CA THR A 206 -18.13 17.82 6.29
C THR A 206 -18.69 16.55 5.68
N ASN A 207 -17.84 15.89 4.91
CA ASN A 207 -18.16 14.72 4.10
C ASN A 207 -17.07 13.69 4.45
N ASP A 208 -17.16 13.09 5.65
CA ASP A 208 -16.05 12.34 6.27
C ASP A 208 -15.55 11.16 5.41
N ASP A 209 -16.40 10.58 4.55
CA ASP A 209 -16.03 9.51 3.62
C ASP A 209 -15.29 10.03 2.37
N ALA A 210 -15.65 11.22 1.89
CA ALA A 210 -14.95 11.89 0.79
C ALA A 210 -13.67 12.57 1.28
N GLU A 211 -13.62 13.04 2.52
CA GLU A 211 -12.43 13.63 3.14
C GLU A 211 -11.37 12.55 3.38
N THR A 212 -11.76 11.36 3.87
CA THR A 212 -10.83 10.22 3.99
C THR A 212 -10.32 9.73 2.62
N ALA A 213 -11.17 9.76 1.58
CA ALA A 213 -10.78 9.42 0.21
C ALA A 213 -9.89 10.50 -0.44
N GLN A 214 -10.18 11.79 -0.26
CA GLN A 214 -9.37 12.91 -0.77
C GLN A 214 -8.03 13.00 -0.06
N LEU A 215 -7.99 12.70 1.24
CA LEU A 215 -6.76 12.48 1.97
C LEU A 215 -5.98 11.33 1.30
N ALA A 216 -6.57 10.13 1.15
CA ALA A 216 -5.88 8.98 0.54
C ALA A 216 -5.38 9.21 -0.91
N GLU A 217 -6.12 9.94 -1.75
CA GLU A 217 -5.74 10.25 -3.14
C GLU A 217 -4.50 11.16 -3.24
N GLY A 218 -4.26 12.03 -2.26
CA GLY A 218 -3.09 12.91 -2.24
C GLY A 218 -1.77 12.26 -1.78
N PHE A 219 -1.81 11.03 -1.24
CA PHE A 219 -0.66 10.41 -0.54
C PHE A 219 0.06 9.30 -1.34
N VAL A 220 -0.37 9.01 -2.57
CA VAL A 220 0.34 8.06 -3.44
C VAL A 220 1.50 8.76 -4.13
N GLN A 221 2.61 8.92 -3.41
CA GLN A 221 3.81 9.58 -3.90
C GLN A 221 4.58 8.64 -4.84
N THR A 222 4.59 8.94 -6.14
CA THR A 222 5.41 8.26 -7.16
C THR A 222 6.80 8.91 -7.19
N ALA A 223 7.79 8.30 -6.52
CA ALA A 223 9.18 8.79 -6.53
C ALA A 223 9.84 8.57 -7.93
N PRO A 224 10.87 9.36 -8.30
CA PRO A 224 12.18 9.25 -7.65
C PRO A 224 12.90 10.59 -7.40
N GLU A 225 13.52 10.77 -6.22
CA GLU A 225 14.70 11.62 -6.10
C GLU A 225 15.80 10.94 -5.27
N ALA A 226 17.00 11.04 -5.80
CA ALA A 226 18.22 10.40 -5.33
C ALA A 226 18.81 11.12 -4.12
N VAL A 227 19.21 10.37 -3.10
CA VAL A 227 19.94 10.89 -1.95
C VAL A 227 21.45 10.74 -2.21
N THR A 228 22.15 11.87 -2.32
CA THR A 228 23.62 11.95 -2.30
C THR A 228 24.17 11.83 -0.87
N SER A 229 25.27 11.10 -0.74
CA SER A 229 25.98 10.70 0.49
C SER A 229 26.74 11.83 1.22
N ALA A 230 26.96 11.69 2.54
CA ALA A 230 28.19 12.10 3.22
C ALA A 230 28.38 11.42 4.60
N ASN A 231 29.64 11.02 4.87
CA ASN A 231 30.26 10.44 6.09
C ASN A 231 29.98 11.25 7.39
N ASP A 232 30.16 10.79 8.63
CA ASP A 232 31.40 10.30 9.26
C ASP A 232 31.14 9.89 10.74
N SER A 233 31.96 8.98 11.29
CA SER A 233 32.50 8.96 12.68
C SER A 233 32.58 7.59 13.38
N SER A 234 33.84 7.32 13.74
CA SER A 234 34.57 6.26 14.44
C SER A 234 34.19 5.83 15.88
N ALA A 235 34.38 4.51 16.13
CA ALA A 235 35.04 3.83 17.29
C ALA A 235 34.32 3.72 18.67
N PRO A 236 34.78 2.85 19.63
CA PRO A 236 35.38 1.49 19.56
C PRO A 236 34.76 0.45 20.55
N GLN A 237 35.03 -0.86 20.35
CA GLN A 237 34.67 -1.98 21.25
C GLN A 237 35.74 -2.28 22.34
N PRO A 238 35.37 -2.86 23.51
CA PRO A 238 36.29 -3.59 24.40
C PRO A 238 36.18 -5.13 24.30
N PRO A 239 37.18 -5.89 24.82
CA PRO A 239 37.57 -7.20 24.29
C PRO A 239 37.06 -8.45 25.06
N ALA A 240 37.23 -9.59 24.38
CA ALA A 240 36.78 -10.93 24.74
C ALA A 240 37.57 -11.61 25.88
N GLU A 241 36.86 -12.42 26.68
CA GLU A 241 37.43 -13.33 27.67
C GLU A 241 37.56 -14.77 27.14
N ASN A 242 38.68 -15.38 27.51
CA ASN A 242 39.24 -16.63 27.04
C ASN A 242 38.79 -17.78 27.96
N ARG A 243 38.17 -18.84 27.43
CA ARG A 243 37.96 -20.11 28.16
C ARG A 243 38.29 -21.31 27.28
N ASN A 244 39.35 -22.01 27.68
CA ASN A 244 39.83 -23.27 27.13
C ASN A 244 39.09 -24.46 27.79
N PRO A 245 38.77 -25.55 27.08
CA PRO A 245 38.59 -26.85 27.74
C PRO A 245 39.42 -28.00 27.14
N THR A 246 39.88 -28.85 28.07
CA THR A 246 40.70 -30.08 27.98
C THR A 246 39.93 -31.26 27.34
N PRO A 247 40.61 -32.30 26.76
CA PRO A 247 40.03 -33.15 25.72
C PRO A 247 39.44 -34.47 26.23
N THR A 248 38.51 -35.07 25.49
CA THR A 248 38.20 -36.52 25.60
C THR A 248 37.59 -37.09 24.30
N ARG A 249 38.33 -38.09 23.78
CA ARG A 249 37.95 -39.34 23.07
C ARG A 249 37.27 -39.33 21.70
N THR A 250 38.00 -39.96 20.79
CA THR A 250 37.79 -40.37 19.40
C THR A 250 36.57 -41.25 19.16
N THR A 251 35.84 -40.98 18.06
CA THR A 251 35.03 -41.97 17.31
C THR A 251 34.94 -41.49 15.85
N PRO A 252 35.20 -42.33 14.82
CA PRO A 252 35.22 -41.86 13.43
C PRO A 252 33.93 -42.15 12.62
N LEU A 253 33.62 -41.18 11.73
CA LEU A 253 32.92 -41.23 10.42
C LEU A 253 31.36 -41.22 10.39
N PRO A 254 30.70 -40.52 9.43
CA PRO A 254 30.94 -40.61 7.97
C PRO A 254 31.06 -39.27 7.18
N VAL A 255 31.77 -39.35 6.04
CA VAL A 255 31.97 -38.30 5.04
C VAL A 255 30.72 -38.10 4.18
N PRO A 256 30.33 -36.84 3.88
CA PRO A 256 29.63 -36.52 2.65
C PRO A 256 30.49 -35.64 1.71
N ALA A 257 30.54 -36.08 0.46
CA ALA A 257 30.81 -35.38 -0.81
C ALA A 257 31.63 -34.07 -0.79
N ALA A 258 32.76 -34.12 -1.51
CA ALA A 258 33.50 -32.95 -1.97
C ALA A 258 32.58 -31.98 -2.72
N GLN A 259 32.39 -30.78 -2.17
CA GLN A 259 31.96 -29.62 -2.94
C GLN A 259 33.21 -29.05 -3.61
N GLU A 260 33.20 -29.02 -4.93
CA GLU A 260 34.21 -28.35 -5.74
C GLU A 260 34.27 -26.87 -5.35
N LEU A 261 35.42 -26.46 -4.80
CA LEU A 261 35.76 -25.05 -4.60
C LEU A 261 35.93 -24.39 -5.96
N VAL A 262 34.90 -23.67 -6.41
CA VAL A 262 35.04 -22.72 -7.52
C VAL A 262 36.05 -21.64 -7.08
N PRO A 263 37.14 -21.40 -7.83
CA PRO A 263 38.11 -20.38 -7.46
C PRO A 263 37.46 -18.99 -7.45
N GLN A 264 37.56 -18.29 -6.32
CA GLN A 264 37.05 -16.93 -6.08
C GLN A 264 37.44 -15.89 -7.16
N ALA A 265 38.50 -16.17 -7.93
CA ALA A 265 38.94 -15.34 -9.06
C ALA A 265 37.92 -15.28 -10.22
N ALA A 266 37.15 -16.34 -10.46
CA ALA A 266 36.19 -16.38 -11.57
C ALA A 266 34.93 -15.53 -11.28
N ALA A 267 34.46 -15.51 -10.03
CA ALA A 267 33.31 -14.73 -9.60
C ALA A 267 33.61 -13.21 -9.63
N GLN A 268 34.83 -12.81 -9.32
CA GLN A 268 35.25 -11.40 -9.39
C GLN A 268 35.41 -10.91 -10.84
N ALA A 269 35.90 -11.77 -11.75
CA ALA A 269 36.00 -11.45 -13.17
C ALA A 269 34.62 -11.25 -13.84
N GLN A 270 33.63 -12.09 -13.49
CA GLN A 270 32.25 -11.94 -13.96
C GLN A 270 31.55 -10.68 -13.40
N ALA A 271 31.81 -10.34 -12.12
CA ALA A 271 31.26 -9.11 -11.52
C ALA A 271 31.88 -7.83 -12.13
N GLN A 272 33.15 -7.85 -12.51
CA GLN A 272 33.79 -6.74 -13.23
C GLN A 272 33.34 -6.61 -14.69
N GLN A 273 33.06 -7.71 -15.38
CA GLN A 273 32.48 -7.68 -16.72
C GLN A 273 31.03 -7.17 -16.70
N ALA A 274 30.22 -7.57 -15.71
CA ALA A 274 28.85 -7.09 -15.56
C ALA A 274 28.78 -5.59 -15.24
N ARG A 275 29.71 -5.06 -14.43
CA ARG A 275 29.79 -3.60 -14.16
C ARG A 275 30.28 -2.78 -15.35
N ARG A 276 31.07 -3.35 -16.26
CA ARG A 276 31.47 -2.67 -17.50
C ARG A 276 30.34 -2.62 -18.54
N ALA A 277 29.38 -3.54 -18.48
CA ALA A 277 28.25 -3.57 -19.40
C ALA A 277 27.15 -2.53 -19.07
N THR A 278 27.22 -1.86 -17.93
CA THR A 278 26.22 -0.86 -17.49
C THR A 278 26.71 0.59 -17.60
N ASP A 279 27.87 0.83 -18.21
CA ASP A 279 28.42 2.17 -18.48
C ASP A 279 28.29 2.51 -19.97
N ASP A 280 27.16 2.16 -20.58
CA ASP A 280 26.78 2.70 -21.87
C ASP A 280 26.29 4.14 -21.64
N GLY A 281 27.24 5.06 -21.71
CA GLY A 281 26.99 6.50 -21.63
C GLY A 281 25.89 6.96 -22.61
N VAL A 282 25.32 8.12 -22.31
CA VAL A 282 24.24 8.75 -23.08
C VAL A 282 24.57 8.67 -24.58
N PRO A 283 23.69 8.06 -25.41
CA PRO A 283 24.04 7.82 -26.80
C PRO A 283 24.17 9.16 -27.54
N LEU A 284 25.26 9.34 -28.29
CA LEU A 284 25.64 10.59 -28.94
C LEU A 284 24.57 11.20 -29.88
N TRP A 285 23.57 10.40 -30.30
CA TRP A 285 22.42 10.92 -31.04
C TRP A 285 21.51 11.77 -30.15
N LEU A 286 21.39 11.46 -28.86
CA LEU A 286 20.56 12.20 -27.91
C LEU A 286 21.13 13.60 -27.66
N ASP A 287 22.44 13.71 -27.44
CA ASP A 287 23.11 15.02 -27.33
C ASP A 287 22.92 15.86 -28.61
N ARG A 288 22.99 15.24 -29.79
CA ARG A 288 22.71 15.91 -31.06
C ARG A 288 21.27 16.38 -31.18
N THR A 289 20.30 15.59 -30.71
CA THR A 289 18.89 16.01 -30.71
C THR A 289 18.64 17.17 -29.74
N ILE A 290 19.28 17.16 -28.56
CA ILE A 290 19.17 18.24 -27.58
C ILE A 290 19.72 19.53 -28.16
N VAL A 291 20.91 19.50 -28.80
CA VAL A 291 21.50 20.69 -29.43
C VAL A 291 20.60 21.24 -30.55
N VAL A 292 20.00 20.38 -31.39
CA VAL A 292 19.08 20.82 -32.45
C VAL A 292 17.84 21.49 -31.87
N LEU A 293 17.26 20.93 -30.81
CA LEU A 293 16.09 21.52 -30.14
C LEU A 293 16.41 22.88 -29.51
N VAL A 294 17.58 23.02 -28.88
CA VAL A 294 18.04 24.29 -28.31
C VAL A 294 18.22 25.35 -29.40
N VAL A 295 18.84 25.00 -30.53
CA VAL A 295 19.02 25.92 -31.67
C VAL A 295 17.68 26.36 -32.25
N LEU A 296 16.72 25.45 -32.40
CA LEU A 296 15.37 25.78 -32.88
C LEU A 296 14.63 26.70 -31.91
N LEU A 297 14.74 26.46 -30.61
CA LEU A 297 14.13 27.29 -29.58
C LEU A 297 14.73 28.70 -29.59
N VAL A 298 16.06 28.82 -29.69
CA VAL A 298 16.74 30.11 -29.84
C VAL A 298 16.30 30.82 -31.12
N ALA A 299 16.19 30.11 -32.25
CA ALA A 299 15.72 30.70 -33.51
C ALA A 299 14.27 31.21 -33.41
N LEU A 300 13.38 30.49 -32.70
CA LEU A 300 12.02 30.93 -32.44
C LEU A 300 11.97 32.17 -31.54
N VAL A 301 12.77 32.21 -30.48
CA VAL A 301 12.87 33.37 -29.59
C VAL A 301 13.42 34.59 -30.32
N LEU A 302 14.47 34.43 -31.14
CA LEU A 302 15.01 35.51 -31.97
C LEU A 302 13.98 35.98 -33.00
N LYS A 303 13.24 35.06 -33.64
CA LYS A 303 12.17 35.43 -34.56
C LYS A 303 11.07 36.23 -33.86
N ILE A 304 10.72 35.91 -32.62
CA ILE A 304 9.73 36.66 -31.84
C ILE A 304 10.27 38.04 -31.44
N ILE A 305 11.54 38.15 -31.06
CA ILE A 305 12.16 39.42 -30.63
C ILE A 305 12.38 40.38 -31.81
N PHE A 306 12.71 39.87 -33.00
CA PHE A 306 13.01 40.68 -34.19
C PHE A 306 11.83 40.82 -35.17
N ALA A 307 10.67 40.23 -34.88
CA ALA A 307 9.43 40.41 -35.66
C ALA A 307 8.50 41.50 -35.07
N VAL A 308 9.04 42.37 -34.21
CA VAL A 308 8.38 43.58 -33.69
C VAL A 308 9.02 44.81 -34.32
#